data_AF-A0A835LN83-F1
#
_entry.id   AF-A0A835LN83-F1
#
_cell.length_a   1.000
_cell.length_b   1.000
_cell.length_c   1.000
_cell.angle_alpha   90.00
_cell.angle_beta   90.00
_cell.angle_gamma   90.00
#
_symmetry.space_group_name_H-M   'P 1'
#
loop_
_entity.id
_entity.type
_entity.pdbx_description
1 polymer ?
#
loop_
_entity_poly.entity_id
_entity_poly.type
_entity_poly.pdbx_seq_one_letter_code
_entity_poly.pdbx_strand_id
1 'polypeptide(L)'
;MASSSSSSTPSTITPPPNFKPPQPKRFAIRPDKILDILSASLALLFRLGTGVFVSGYSASFVSGSEIPSDEYAFEIAGFKVKETSKLGPRPEKPIAIYEFERY
;
A
#
# COMPACT_ATOMS: atom_id res chain seq x y z
N MET A 1 -1.20 56.68 18.42
CA MET A 1 -1.34 55.35 17.79
C MET A 1 -0.52 55.37 16.51
N ALA A 2 0.57 54.61 16.44
CA ALA A 2 1.31 54.42 15.19
C ALA A 2 1.36 52.92 14.91
N SER A 3 0.59 52.49 13.92
CA SER A 3 0.54 51.09 13.46
C SER A 3 1.74 50.80 12.58
N SER A 4 2.64 49.93 13.04
CA SER A 4 3.76 49.42 12.25
C SER A 4 3.26 48.30 11.33
N SER A 5 3.07 48.62 10.05
CA SER A 5 2.78 47.65 9.00
C SER A 5 4.06 46.89 8.62
N SER A 6 4.16 45.62 9.02
CA SER A 6 5.24 44.73 8.60
C SER A 6 5.01 44.27 7.16
N SER A 7 5.72 44.87 6.20
CA SER A 7 5.75 44.40 4.81
C SER A 7 6.56 43.11 4.72
N SER A 8 5.91 41.98 4.50
CA SER A 8 6.57 40.71 4.17
C SER A 8 7.09 40.77 2.72
N THR A 9 8.40 41.02 2.55
CA THR A 9 9.04 40.89 1.23
C THR A 9 9.12 39.42 0.85
N PRO A 10 8.65 38.99 -0.34
CA PRO A 10 8.77 37.60 -0.78
C PRO A 10 10.25 37.28 -1.01
N SER A 11 10.79 36.36 -0.21
CA SER A 11 12.16 35.89 -0.34
C SER A 11 12.31 35.07 -1.61
N THR A 12 12.90 35.64 -2.67
CA THR A 12 13.27 34.89 -3.87
C THR A 12 14.39 33.90 -3.52
N ILE A 13 14.05 32.61 -3.44
CA ILE A 13 15.02 31.52 -3.22
C ILE A 13 15.88 31.41 -4.48
N THR A 14 17.06 32.02 -4.45
CA THR A 14 18.08 31.91 -5.49
C THR A 14 19.15 30.92 -5.05
N PRO A 15 19.71 30.12 -5.98
CA PRO A 15 20.81 29.22 -5.65
C PRO A 15 22.06 30.04 -5.25
N PRO A 16 22.96 29.47 -4.44
CA PRO A 16 24.16 30.15 -4.01
C PRO A 16 25.04 30.54 -5.22
N PRO A 17 25.85 31.61 -5.10
CA PRO A 17 26.82 31.98 -6.13
C PRO A 17 27.71 30.78 -6.49
N ASN A 18 27.86 30.49 -7.78
CA ASN A 18 28.58 29.34 -8.35
C ASN A 18 27.93 27.95 -8.20
N PHE A 19 26.62 27.86 -7.92
CA PHE A 19 25.92 26.57 -7.99
C PHE A 19 25.95 25.99 -9.40
N LYS A 20 26.60 24.83 -9.56
CA LYS A 20 26.53 24.02 -10.78
C LYS A 20 25.51 22.90 -10.53
N PRO A 21 24.36 22.88 -11.23
CA PRO A 21 23.37 21.83 -11.04
C PRO A 21 24.01 20.47 -11.37
N PRO A 22 23.79 19.43 -10.53
CA PRO A 22 24.27 18.09 -10.84
C PRO A 22 23.54 17.54 -12.07
N GLN A 23 24.22 16.71 -12.86
CA GLN A 23 23.56 16.02 -13.96
C GLN A 23 22.49 15.05 -13.42
N PRO A 24 21.33 14.93 -14.06
CA PRO A 24 20.31 13.95 -13.67
C PRO A 24 20.90 12.54 -13.68
N LYS A 25 20.89 11.88 -12.53
CA LYS A 25 21.31 10.48 -12.37
C LYS A 25 20.10 9.65 -11.96
N ARG A 26 19.99 8.42 -12.48
CA ARG A 26 18.99 7.46 -12.00
C ARG A 26 19.20 7.21 -10.51
N PHE A 27 18.10 6.98 -9.80
CA PHE A 27 18.18 6.53 -8.41
C PHE A 27 19.06 5.30 -8.32
N ALA A 28 20.08 5.37 -7.46
CA ALA A 28 20.99 4.28 -7.19
C ALA A 28 21.21 4.22 -5.69
N ILE A 29 21.10 3.02 -5.15
CA ILE A 29 21.39 2.74 -3.75
C ILE A 29 22.89 2.90 -3.52
N ARG A 30 23.26 3.55 -2.40
CA ARG A 30 24.66 3.56 -1.97
C ARG A 30 25.10 2.14 -1.61
N PRO A 31 26.26 1.66 -2.10
CA PRO A 31 26.70 0.28 -1.86
C PRO A 31 26.86 -0.03 -0.36
N ASP A 32 27.30 0.95 0.44
CA ASP A 32 27.48 0.81 1.89
C ASP A 32 26.16 0.68 2.68
N LYS A 33 25.01 0.81 2.01
CA LYS A 33 23.67 0.89 2.64
C LYS A 33 22.74 -0.27 2.26
N ILE A 34 23.25 -1.29 1.59
CA ILE A 34 22.46 -2.44 1.15
C ILE A 34 21.79 -3.15 2.33
N LEU A 35 22.51 -3.35 3.44
CA LEU A 35 21.96 -4.02 4.63
C LEU A 35 20.88 -3.19 5.34
N ASP A 36 21.09 -1.87 5.44
CA ASP A 36 20.10 -0.95 6.01
C ASP A 36 18.79 -1.03 5.22
N ILE A 37 18.87 -1.06 3.89
CA ILE A 37 17.71 -1.13 2.99
C ILE A 37 17.03 -2.51 3.06
N LEU A 38 17.81 -3.59 3.14
CA LEU A 38 17.28 -4.94 3.29
C LEU A 38 16.53 -5.09 4.62
N SER A 39 17.06 -4.51 5.71
CA SER A 39 16.37 -4.54 7.01
C SER A 39 15.10 -3.69 7.01
N ALA A 40 15.12 -2.53 6.34
CA ALA A 40 13.96 -1.64 6.24
C ALA A 40 12.83 -2.24 5.38
N SER A 41 13.15 -3.04 4.35
CA SER A 41 12.14 -3.69 3.51
C SER A 41 11.44 -4.86 4.21
N LEU A 42 12.00 -5.38 5.30
CA LEU A 42 11.41 -6.47 6.07
C LEU A 42 10.03 -6.11 6.65
N ALA A 43 9.84 -4.85 7.05
CA ALA A 43 8.52 -4.37 7.51
C ALA A 43 7.45 -4.47 6.43
N LEU A 44 7.83 -4.24 5.17
CA LEU A 44 6.93 -4.36 4.02
C LEU A 44 6.58 -5.83 3.76
N LEU A 45 7.55 -6.73 3.87
CA LEU A 45 7.29 -8.18 3.77
C LEU A 45 6.30 -8.63 4.83
N PHE A 46 6.47 -8.22 6.09
CA PHE A 46 5.50 -8.58 7.14
C PHE A 46 4.13 -7.94 6.91
N ARG A 47 4.07 -6.68 6.48
CA ARG A 47 2.80 -6.01 6.19
C ARG A 47 2.02 -6.67 5.05
N LEU A 48 2.71 -7.20 4.04
CA LEU A 48 2.09 -7.95 2.95
C LEU A 48 1.80 -9.41 3.34
N GLY A 49 2.69 -10.02 4.11
CA GLY A 49 2.62 -11.44 4.50
C GLY A 49 1.62 -11.75 5.61
N THR A 50 1.24 -10.77 6.44
CA THR A 50 0.27 -10.99 7.54
C THR A 50 -1.06 -11.57 7.07
N GLY A 51 -1.47 -11.29 5.83
CA GLY A 51 -2.71 -11.84 5.25
C GLY A 51 -2.65 -13.35 4.95
N VAL A 52 -1.46 -13.91 4.73
CA VAL A 52 -1.29 -15.34 4.40
C VAL A 52 -1.62 -16.25 5.58
N PHE A 53 -1.50 -15.74 6.81
CA PHE A 53 -1.78 -16.50 8.04
C PHE A 53 -3.25 -16.45 8.47
N VAL A 54 -4.14 -15.86 7.67
CA VAL A 54 -5.57 -15.83 7.97
C VAL A 54 -6.16 -17.23 7.76
N SER A 55 -6.89 -17.72 8.77
CA SER A 55 -7.51 -19.05 8.73
C SER A 55 -8.39 -19.22 7.50
N GLY A 56 -8.06 -20.22 6.69
CA GLY A 56 -8.85 -20.62 5.53
C GLY A 56 -8.53 -19.87 4.25
N TYR A 57 -7.72 -18.81 4.26
CA TYR A 57 -7.29 -18.12 3.04
C TYR A 57 -6.36 -18.99 2.19
N SER A 58 -6.62 -19.07 0.90
CA SER A 58 -5.78 -19.80 -0.06
C SER A 58 -5.80 -19.09 -1.41
N ALA A 59 -4.62 -18.77 -1.93
CA ALA A 59 -4.43 -18.17 -3.25
C ALA A 59 -3.68 -19.12 -4.17
N SER A 60 -4.12 -19.23 -5.42
CA SER A 60 -3.47 -20.04 -6.46
C SER A 60 -3.40 -19.28 -7.78
N PHE A 61 -2.30 -19.44 -8.52
CA PHE A 61 -2.17 -18.90 -9.86
C PHE A 61 -2.80 -19.84 -10.87
N VAL A 62 -3.66 -19.30 -11.71
CA VAL A 62 -4.47 -20.03 -12.66
C VAL A 62 -4.33 -19.40 -14.05
N SER A 63 -4.51 -20.18 -15.11
CA SER A 63 -4.49 -19.65 -16.48
C SER A 63 -5.59 -18.59 -16.69
N GLY A 64 -5.32 -17.59 -17.52
CA GLY A 64 -6.26 -16.48 -17.76
C GLY A 64 -7.65 -16.91 -18.28
N SER A 65 -7.74 -18.08 -18.93
CA SER A 65 -8.96 -18.67 -19.46
C SER A 65 -9.85 -19.38 -18.43
N GLU A 66 -9.32 -19.71 -17.24
CA GLU A 66 -10.08 -20.45 -16.23
C GLU A 66 -11.00 -19.57 -15.37
N ILE A 67 -10.72 -18.26 -15.28
CA ILE A 67 -11.60 -17.31 -14.60
C ILE A 67 -12.41 -16.54 -15.65
N PRO A 68 -13.76 -16.54 -15.59
CA PRO A 68 -14.61 -15.80 -16.50
C PRO A 68 -14.19 -14.33 -16.61
N SER A 69 -14.33 -13.74 -17.79
CA SER A 69 -13.99 -12.32 -18.01
C SER A 69 -14.91 -11.36 -17.25
N ASP A 70 -16.05 -11.87 -16.80
CA ASP A 70 -17.12 -11.18 -16.10
C ASP A 70 -16.83 -11.06 -14.59
N GLU A 71 -15.81 -11.78 -14.11
CA GLU A 71 -15.36 -11.77 -12.72
C GLU A 71 -14.08 -10.94 -12.54
N TYR A 72 -14.00 -10.20 -11.43
CA TYR A 72 -12.79 -9.46 -11.08
C TYR A 72 -11.72 -10.41 -10.55
N ALA A 73 -10.56 -10.42 -11.18
CA ALA A 73 -9.39 -11.15 -10.72
C ALA A 73 -8.12 -10.30 -10.89
N PHE A 74 -7.16 -10.50 -10.00
CA PHE A 74 -5.84 -9.89 -10.15
C PHE A 74 -5.04 -10.66 -11.22
N GLU A 75 -4.62 -9.98 -12.28
CA GLU A 75 -3.86 -10.56 -13.39
C GLU A 75 -2.41 -10.07 -13.40
N ILE A 76 -1.46 -11.00 -13.52
CA ILE A 76 -0.05 -10.71 -13.65
C ILE A 76 0.60 -11.69 -14.64
N ALA A 77 1.27 -11.16 -15.67
CA ALA A 77 1.97 -11.95 -16.68
C ALA A 77 1.13 -13.08 -17.34
N GLY A 78 -0.17 -12.84 -17.56
CA GLY A 78 -1.09 -13.82 -18.16
C GLY A 78 -1.65 -14.88 -17.20
N PHE A 79 -1.27 -14.82 -15.92
CA PHE A 79 -1.86 -15.61 -14.85
C PHE A 79 -2.85 -14.78 -14.07
N LYS A 80 -3.97 -15.38 -13.69
CA LYS A 80 -4.94 -14.79 -12.76
C LYS A 80 -4.79 -15.42 -11.37
N VAL A 81 -4.92 -14.61 -10.33
CA VAL A 81 -4.91 -15.08 -8.94
C VAL A 81 -6.32 -15.48 -8.53
N LYS A 82 -6.51 -16.77 -8.25
CA LYS A 82 -7.74 -17.32 -7.67
C LYS A 82 -7.60 -17.35 -6.16
N GLU A 83 -8.34 -16.48 -5.49
CA GLU A 83 -8.41 -16.41 -4.03
C GLU A 83 -9.64 -17.18 -3.54
N THR A 84 -9.47 -18.00 -2.51
CA THR A 84 -10.53 -18.81 -1.92
C THR A 84 -10.45 -18.76 -0.39
N SER A 85 -11.58 -19.00 0.27
CA SER A 85 -11.63 -19.14 1.73
C SER A 85 -12.36 -20.42 2.13
N LYS A 86 -11.75 -21.22 3.00
CA LYS A 86 -12.44 -22.31 3.70
C LYS A 86 -13.11 -21.74 4.94
N LEU A 87 -14.33 -21.24 4.79
CA LEU A 87 -15.14 -20.88 5.94
C LEU A 87 -15.43 -22.15 6.75
N GLY A 88 -15.21 -22.09 8.06
CA GLY A 88 -15.53 -23.18 8.99
C GLY A 88 -17.04 -23.49 9.02
N PRO A 89 -17.47 -24.41 9.90
CA PRO A 89 -18.89 -24.75 10.04
C PRO A 89 -19.71 -23.50 10.32
N ARG A 90 -20.75 -23.27 9.51
CA ARG A 90 -21.70 -22.17 9.73
C ARG A 90 -22.56 -22.48 10.97
N PRO A 91 -23.00 -21.45 11.72
CA PRO A 91 -23.96 -21.65 12.79
C PRO A 91 -25.24 -22.31 12.26
N GLU A 92 -25.74 -23.32 12.96
CA GLU A 92 -26.98 -24.03 12.59
C GLU A 92 -28.21 -23.14 12.77
N LYS A 93 -28.16 -22.22 13.75
CA LYS A 93 -29.27 -21.33 14.09
C LYS A 93 -29.07 -19.97 13.42
N PRO A 94 -30.09 -19.45 12.70
CA PRO A 94 -30.10 -18.07 12.24
C PRO A 94 -29.95 -17.08 13.41
N ILE A 95 -29.30 -15.96 13.16
CA ILE A 95 -29.20 -14.87 14.14
C ILE A 95 -30.54 -14.13 14.25
N ALA A 96 -31.05 -13.96 15.46
CA ALA A 96 -32.18 -13.07 15.74
C ALA A 96 -31.65 -11.65 15.95
N ILE A 97 -32.07 -10.72 15.09
CA ILE A 97 -31.74 -9.31 15.21
C ILE A 97 -32.90 -8.62 15.94
N TYR A 98 -32.62 -8.02 17.09
CA TYR A 98 -33.58 -7.23 17.84
C TYR A 98 -33.28 -5.74 17.65
N GLU A 99 -34.30 -4.95 17.36
CA GLU A 99 -34.23 -3.50 17.30
C GLU A 99 -34.91 -2.93 18.56
N PHE A 100 -34.26 -1.97 19.22
CA PHE A 100 -34.80 -1.28 20.39
C PHE A 100 -34.93 0.20 20.04
N GLU A 101 -36.16 0.72 20.02
CA GLU A 101 -36.38 2.16 19.95
C GLU A 101 -36.06 2.80 21.33
N ARG A 102 -35.35 3.93 21.30
CA ARG A 102 -35.07 4.72 22.50
C ARG A 102 -36.28 5.62 22.76
N TYR A 103 -36.93 5.45 23.93
CA TYR A 103 -38.01 6.33 24.40
C TYR A 103 -37.51 7.74 24.70
#